data_AF-A0A2X2JPX9-F1
#
_entry.id   AF-A0A2X2JPX9-F1
#
_cell.length_a   1.000
_cell.length_b   1.000
_cell.length_c   1.000
_cell.angle_alpha   90.00
_cell.angle_beta   90.00
_cell.angle_gamma   90.00
#
_symmetry.space_group_name_H-M   'P 1'
#
loop_
_entity.id
_entity.type
_entity.pdbx_description
1 polymer ?
#
loop_
_entity_poly.entity_id
_entity_poly.type
_entity_poly.pdbx_seq_one_letter_code
_entity_poly.pdbx_strand_id
1 'polypeptide(L)'
;MKEITFTRLRADLSQVLDEIRDGETFIVTQRGKESVMLGQDNSKSLISTTNVLDSEILKAMVRNAVSAINADKVTPSIVSKEVEALGRIIKLQGMLDKTTIDTLQKQAESVKPSNSANQLSIKDAVDEVRKRHAKTIRDLEGK
;
A
#
# COMPACT_ATOMS: atom_id res chain seq x y z
N MET A 1 -32.62 -6.69 -2.66
CA MET A 1 -31.66 -7.80 -2.52
C MET A 1 -32.19 -8.99 -3.31
N LYS A 2 -31.47 -9.42 -4.35
CA LYS A 2 -31.86 -10.51 -5.26
C LYS A 2 -30.90 -11.69 -5.17
N GLU A 3 -31.36 -12.93 -5.33
CA GLU A 3 -30.48 -14.10 -5.40
C GLU A 3 -30.34 -14.57 -6.84
N ILE A 4 -29.10 -14.86 -7.26
CA ILE A 4 -28.79 -15.34 -8.61
C ILE A 4 -27.75 -16.46 -8.54
N THR A 5 -27.92 -17.48 -9.37
CA THR A 5 -26.89 -18.53 -9.49
C THR A 5 -25.72 -18.02 -10.32
N PHE A 6 -24.52 -18.50 -10.04
CA PHE A 6 -23.30 -18.11 -10.78
C PHE A 6 -23.44 -18.28 -12.30
N THR A 7 -24.18 -19.31 -12.76
CA THR A 7 -24.44 -19.54 -14.18
C THR A 7 -25.31 -18.42 -14.79
N ARG A 8 -26.37 -17.99 -14.10
CA ARG A 8 -27.24 -16.90 -14.57
C ARG A 8 -26.53 -15.55 -14.51
N LEU A 9 -25.75 -15.30 -13.45
CA LEU A 9 -24.92 -14.09 -13.36
C LEU A 9 -23.98 -13.95 -14.55
N ARG A 10 -23.39 -15.05 -15.02
CA ARG A 10 -22.50 -15.02 -16.19
C ARG A 10 -23.23 -14.69 -17.49
N ALA A 11 -24.45 -15.18 -17.64
CA ALA A 11 -25.27 -14.92 -18.83
C ALA A 11 -25.73 -13.46 -18.88
N ASP A 12 -26.17 -12.93 -17.73
CA ASP A 12 -26.81 -11.61 -17.63
C ASP A 12 -25.91 -10.58 -16.93
N LEU A 13 -24.59 -10.71 -17.08
CA LEU A 13 -23.61 -9.96 -16.29
C LEU A 13 -23.78 -8.43 -16.45
N SER A 14 -24.03 -7.96 -17.66
CA SER A 14 -24.21 -6.52 -17.93
C SER A 14 -25.42 -5.97 -17.18
N GLN A 15 -26.54 -6.67 -17.22
CA GLN A 15 -27.75 -6.26 -16.51
C GLN A 15 -27.53 -6.27 -14.99
N VAL A 16 -26.88 -7.31 -14.46
CA VAL A 16 -26.57 -7.40 -13.03
C VAL A 16 -25.65 -6.25 -12.59
N LEU A 17 -24.67 -5.87 -13.40
CA LEU A 17 -23.77 -4.74 -13.10
C LEU A 17 -24.48 -3.38 -13.16
N ASP A 18 -25.38 -3.19 -14.13
CA ASP A 18 -26.20 -1.97 -14.21
C ASP A 18 -27.13 -1.86 -13.00
N GLU A 19 -27.79 -2.95 -12.61
CA GLU A 19 -28.62 -2.99 -11.41
C GLU A 19 -27.80 -2.74 -10.13
N ILE A 20 -26.57 -3.26 -10.03
CA ILE A 20 -25.65 -2.95 -8.92
C ILE A 20 -25.28 -1.47 -8.90
N ARG A 21 -25.08 -0.85 -10.07
CA ARG A 21 -24.77 0.58 -10.19
C ARG A 21 -25.94 1.46 -9.74
N ASP A 22 -27.16 0.98 -9.98
CA ASP A 22 -28.40 1.62 -9.51
C ASP A 22 -28.66 1.40 -8.00
N GLY A 23 -27.80 0.62 -7.33
CA GLY A 23 -27.83 0.40 -5.88
C GLY A 23 -28.47 -0.92 -5.44
N GLU A 24 -28.77 -1.83 -6.37
CA GLU A 24 -29.30 -3.15 -6.04
C GLU A 24 -28.19 -4.07 -5.50
N THR A 25 -28.56 -4.99 -4.60
CA THR A 25 -27.64 -5.98 -4.03
C THR A 25 -28.02 -7.38 -4.48
N PHE A 26 -27.02 -8.17 -4.83
CA PHE A 26 -27.18 -9.54 -5.32
C PHE A 26 -26.47 -10.54 -4.41
N ILE A 27 -27.08 -11.69 -4.17
CA ILE A 27 -26.43 -12.86 -3.56
C ILE A 27 -26.17 -13.85 -4.68
N VAL A 28 -24.91 -14.17 -4.91
CA VAL A 28 -24.46 -15.11 -5.92
C VAL A 28 -24.22 -16.46 -5.28
N THR A 29 -24.96 -17.47 -5.71
CA THR A 29 -24.79 -18.85 -5.22
C THR A 29 -24.09 -19.73 -6.25
N GLN A 30 -23.15 -20.55 -5.78
CA GLN A 30 -22.45 -21.54 -6.59
C GLN A 30 -22.44 -22.90 -5.88
N ARG A 31 -22.72 -23.98 -6.61
CA ARG A 31 -22.71 -25.33 -6.05
C ARG A 31 -21.32 -25.64 -5.48
N GLY A 32 -21.28 -26.06 -4.21
CA GLY A 32 -20.04 -26.43 -3.51
C GLY A 32 -19.18 -25.25 -3.06
N LYS A 33 -19.70 -24.02 -3.10
CA LYS A 33 -19.04 -22.83 -2.57
C LYS A 33 -19.99 -22.00 -1.74
N GLU A 34 -19.43 -21.13 -0.91
CA GLU A 34 -20.18 -20.15 -0.14
C GLU A 34 -20.83 -19.11 -1.06
N SER A 35 -21.97 -18.58 -0.61
CA SER A 35 -22.67 -17.50 -1.30
C SER A 35 -21.88 -16.20 -1.21
N VAL A 36 -21.81 -15.46 -2.31
CA VAL A 36 -21.05 -14.20 -2.39
C VAL A 36 -22.03 -13.06 -2.64
N MET A 37 -22.01 -12.06 -1.77
CA MET A 37 -22.80 -10.85 -1.97
C MET A 37 -22.06 -9.90 -2.93
N LEU A 38 -22.76 -9.38 -3.94
CA LEU A 38 -22.29 -8.39 -4.89
C LEU A 38 -23.19 -7.15 -4.81
N GLY A 39 -22.60 -5.97 -4.62
CA GLY A 39 -23.35 -4.73 -4.48
C GLY A 39 -22.50 -3.61 -3.88
N GLN A 40 -23.10 -2.44 -3.66
CA GLN A 40 -22.46 -1.34 -2.95
C GLN A 40 -22.32 -1.66 -1.46
N ASP A 41 -21.23 -2.35 -1.15
CA ASP A 41 -20.69 -2.44 0.19
C ASP A 41 -19.91 -1.15 0.49
N ASN A 42 -20.53 -0.21 1.22
CA ASN A 42 -19.79 0.87 1.90
C ASN A 42 -18.83 0.32 2.98
N SER A 43 -18.78 -1.00 3.19
CA SER A 43 -17.71 -1.67 3.91
C SER A 43 -16.49 -1.81 3.02
N LYS A 44 -15.64 -0.78 3.08
CA LYS A 44 -14.23 -0.91 3.46
C LYS A 44 -13.70 -2.33 3.21
N SER A 45 -13.21 -2.56 1.98
CA SER A 45 -12.27 -3.62 1.59
C SER A 45 -12.08 -4.67 2.68
N LEU A 46 -12.82 -5.77 2.57
CA LEU A 46 -12.53 -6.99 3.32
C LEU A 46 -11.18 -7.50 2.82
N ILE A 47 -10.11 -7.00 3.44
CA ILE A 47 -8.76 -7.55 3.34
C ILE A 47 -8.83 -8.89 4.06
N SER A 48 -9.28 -9.91 3.34
CA SER A 48 -9.04 -11.30 3.70
C SER A 48 -7.56 -11.60 3.47
N THR A 49 -6.72 -11.14 4.39
CA THR A 49 -5.44 -11.78 4.68
C THR A 49 -5.38 -11.95 6.17
N THR A 50 -5.59 -13.19 6.59
CA THR A 50 -5.06 -13.77 7.81
C THR A 50 -3.76 -13.08 8.20
N ASN A 51 -3.81 -12.27 9.24
CA ASN A 51 -2.81 -12.13 10.29
C ASN A 51 -3.39 -11.12 11.26
N VAL A 52 -3.79 -11.60 12.43
CA VAL A 52 -3.72 -10.78 13.63
C VAL A 52 -2.26 -10.31 13.67
N LEU A 53 -2.00 -9.12 13.12
CA LEU A 53 -0.74 -8.43 13.30
C LEU A 53 -0.68 -8.16 14.79
N ASP A 54 0.01 -9.05 15.48
CA ASP A 54 0.15 -8.99 16.92
C ASP A 54 0.71 -7.62 17.24
N SER A 55 -0.06 -6.83 17.99
CA SER A 55 0.26 -5.44 18.28
C SER A 55 1.64 -5.28 18.92
N GLU A 56 2.11 -6.33 19.57
CA GLU A 56 3.43 -6.47 20.17
C GLU A 56 4.54 -6.58 19.11
N ILE A 57 4.32 -7.30 18.01
CA ILE A 57 5.23 -7.38 16.86
C ILE A 57 5.33 -6.03 16.17
N LEU A 58 4.20 -5.35 15.96
CA LEU A 58 4.18 -4.00 15.40
C LEU A 58 4.92 -2.99 16.31
N LYS A 59 4.70 -3.06 17.63
CA LYS A 59 5.40 -2.23 18.62
C LYS A 59 6.91 -2.51 18.65
N ALA A 60 7.31 -3.77 18.55
CA ALA A 60 8.71 -4.18 18.47
C ALA A 60 9.37 -3.69 17.16
N MET A 61 8.67 -3.77 16.03
CA MET A 61 9.17 -3.30 14.74
C MET A 61 9.40 -1.79 14.75
N VAL A 62 8.48 -1.01 15.31
CA VAL A 62 8.64 0.44 15.47
C VAL A 62 9.81 0.77 16.41
N ARG A 63 9.95 0.07 17.55
CA ARG A 63 11.08 0.27 18.48
C ARG A 63 12.43 -0.07 17.84
N ASN A 64 12.48 -1.14 17.03
CA ASN A 64 13.68 -1.56 16.32
C ASN A 64 14.05 -0.55 15.22
N ALA A 65 13.06 -0.02 14.49
CA ALA A 65 13.28 1.04 13.50
C ALA A 65 13.80 2.33 14.15
N VAL A 66 13.19 2.77 15.26
CA VAL A 66 13.67 3.95 16.03
C VAL A 66 15.09 3.72 16.54
N SER A 67 15.39 2.53 17.06
CA SER A 67 16.73 2.18 17.53
C SER A 67 17.76 2.15 16.39
N ALA A 68 17.38 1.67 15.20
CA ALA A 68 18.24 1.64 14.02
C ALA A 68 18.51 3.05 13.44
N ILE A 69 17.51 3.94 13.50
CA ILE A 69 17.67 5.37 13.15
C ILE A 69 18.60 6.06 14.17
N ASN A 70 18.39 5.85 15.47
CA ASN A 70 19.25 6.41 16.52
C ASN A 70 20.71 5.93 16.44
N ALA A 71 20.94 4.72 15.91
CA ALA A 71 22.26 4.15 15.70
C ALA A 71 22.92 4.57 14.38
N ASP A 72 22.32 5.51 13.62
CA ASP A 72 22.82 6.06 12.34
C ASP A 72 23.08 5.01 11.25
N LYS A 73 22.42 3.85 11.34
CA LYS A 73 22.63 2.70 10.43
C LYS A 73 21.72 2.71 9.20
N VAL A 74 20.69 3.55 9.15
CA VAL A 74 19.69 3.58 8.07
C VAL A 74 19.35 5.02 7.72
N THR A 75 19.23 5.32 6.43
CA THR A 75 18.87 6.66 5.94
C THR A 75 17.47 7.07 6.44
N PRO A 76 17.34 8.18 7.19
CA PRO A 76 16.11 8.54 7.89
C PRO A 76 14.93 8.88 6.95
N SER A 77 15.19 9.21 5.69
CA SER A 77 14.17 9.68 4.73
C SER A 77 13.19 8.58 4.27
N ILE A 78 13.66 7.33 4.12
CA ILE A 78 12.81 6.21 3.63
C ILE A 78 12.01 5.62 4.79
N VAL A 79 12.66 5.48 5.95
CA VAL A 79 12.04 4.90 7.16
C VAL A 79 11.04 5.86 7.80
N SER A 80 11.27 7.18 7.75
CA SER A 80 10.42 8.16 8.42
C SER A 80 8.96 8.13 7.94
N LYS A 81 8.70 8.04 6.62
CA LYS A 81 7.32 8.12 6.11
C LYS A 81 6.49 6.88 6.41
N GLU A 82 7.08 5.69 6.26
CA GLU A 82 6.40 4.42 6.54
C GLU A 82 6.24 4.19 8.05
N VAL A 83 7.25 4.53 8.85
CA VAL A 83 7.18 4.42 10.32
C VAL A 83 6.24 5.47 10.92
N GLU A 84 6.14 6.67 10.34
CA GLU A 84 5.15 7.65 10.77
C GLU A 84 3.73 7.19 10.45
N ALA A 85 3.48 6.63 9.26
CA ALA A 85 2.18 6.07 8.90
C ALA A 85 1.78 4.92 9.85
N LEU A 86 2.72 4.01 10.14
CA LEU A 86 2.52 2.93 11.11
C LEU A 86 2.30 3.47 12.54
N GLY A 87 3.06 4.48 12.96
CA GLY A 87 2.90 5.13 14.26
C GLY A 87 1.55 5.80 14.43
N ARG A 88 1.02 6.43 13.37
CA ARG A 88 -0.34 7.00 13.35
C ARG A 88 -1.42 5.92 13.45
N ILE A 89 -1.25 4.79 12.76
CA ILE A 89 -2.19 3.64 12.83
C ILE A 89 -2.20 3.04 14.23
N ILE A 90 -1.04 2.86 14.86
CA ILE A 90 -0.95 2.30 16.23
C ILE A 90 -1.43 3.32 17.29
N LYS A 91 -1.27 4.62 17.04
CA LYS A 91 -1.83 5.69 17.90
C LYS A 91 -3.35 5.69 17.88
N LEU A 92 -3.97 5.49 16.72
CA LEU A 92 -5.43 5.34 16.61
C LEU A 92 -5.94 4.10 17.36
N GLN A 93 -5.08 3.11 17.59
CA GLN A 93 -5.34 1.93 18.42
C GLN A 93 -4.97 2.13 19.91
N GLY A 94 -4.39 3.27 20.30
CA GLY A 94 -4.09 3.60 21.70
C GLY A 94 -2.88 2.89 22.32
N MET A 95 -1.98 2.29 21.53
CA MET A 95 -1.01 1.31 22.04
C MET A 95 0.45 1.80 22.15
N LEU A 96 0.72 3.07 21.85
CA LEU A 96 2.07 3.66 21.78
C LEU A 96 2.24 4.78 22.80
N ASP A 97 3.36 4.73 23.54
CA ASP A 97 3.68 5.70 24.59
C ASP A 97 4.02 7.06 23.98
N LYS A 98 3.46 8.15 24.53
CA LYS A 98 3.61 9.54 24.04
C LYS A 98 5.08 9.93 23.79
N THR A 99 5.99 9.41 24.59
CA THR A 99 7.44 9.64 24.51
C THR A 99 8.07 9.11 23.22
N THR A 100 7.62 7.96 22.72
CA THR A 100 8.17 7.36 21.48
C THR A 100 7.67 8.10 20.24
N ILE A 101 6.46 8.67 20.34
CA ILE A 101 5.87 9.52 19.30
C ILE A 101 6.64 10.84 19.22
N ASP A 102 6.90 11.48 20.36
CA ASP A 102 7.65 12.73 20.41
C ASP A 102 9.07 12.57 19.85
N THR A 103 9.70 11.40 20.05
CA THR A 103 11.02 11.12 19.43
C THR A 103 10.94 10.94 17.92
N LEU A 104 9.91 10.25 17.41
CA LEU A 104 9.69 10.09 15.96
C LEU A 104 9.38 11.43 15.29
N GLN A 105 8.54 12.25 15.92
CA GLN A 105 8.16 13.56 15.41
C GLN A 105 9.35 14.53 15.41
N LYS A 106 10.13 14.58 16.51
CA LYS A 106 11.36 15.38 16.55
C LYS A 106 12.40 14.93 15.52
N GLN A 107 12.47 13.64 15.19
CA GLN A 107 13.33 13.14 14.13
C GLN A 107 12.82 13.49 12.73
N ALA A 108 11.51 13.45 12.51
CA ALA A 108 10.91 13.93 11.24
C ALA A 108 11.14 15.44 11.05
N GLU A 109 11.05 16.22 12.14
CA GLU A 109 11.31 17.66 12.14
C GLU A 109 12.81 18.00 12.02
N SER A 110 13.71 17.12 12.48
CA SER A 110 15.17 17.30 12.31
C SER A 110 15.69 16.91 10.93
N VAL A 111 14.88 16.21 10.11
CA VAL A 111 15.10 16.10 8.66
C VAL A 111 14.73 17.43 8.00
N LYS A 112 15.62 18.42 8.14
CA LYS A 112 15.69 19.53 7.18
C LYS A 112 15.72 18.92 5.77
N PRO A 113 15.02 19.51 4.78
CA PRO A 113 15.03 19.02 3.41
C PRO A 113 16.43 19.24 2.82
N SER A 114 17.35 18.32 3.08
CA SER A 114 18.63 18.28 2.41
C SER A 114 18.40 17.63 1.04
N ASN A 115 18.71 18.43 0.03
CA ASN A 115 19.00 18.02 -1.34
C ASN A 115 17.81 17.69 -2.26
N SER A 116 17.02 18.72 -2.57
CA SER A 116 16.40 18.90 -3.88
C SER A 116 17.42 19.32 -4.96
N ALA A 117 18.62 18.73 -4.97
CA ALA A 117 19.70 19.12 -5.89
C ALA A 117 20.06 18.04 -6.93
N ASN A 118 19.58 16.79 -6.78
CA ASN A 118 19.89 15.69 -7.70
C ASN A 118 18.66 14.87 -8.13
N GLN A 119 17.45 15.44 -8.06
CA GLN A 119 16.32 14.84 -8.79
C GLN A 119 16.47 15.23 -10.26
N LEU A 120 17.18 14.40 -11.03
CA LEU A 120 17.07 14.39 -12.48
C LEU A 120 15.58 14.32 -12.81
N SER A 121 15.09 15.27 -13.61
CA SER A 121 13.71 15.29 -14.04
C SER A 121 13.41 13.95 -14.73
N ILE A 122 12.17 13.47 -14.65
CA ILE A 122 11.76 12.22 -15.30
C ILE A 122 12.18 12.21 -16.79
N LYS A 123 12.18 13.38 -17.43
CA LYS A 123 12.69 13.57 -18.80
C LYS A 123 14.18 13.23 -18.93
N ASP A 124 15.02 13.74 -18.04
CA ASP A 124 16.46 13.50 -18.07
C ASP A 124 16.79 12.03 -17.78
N ALA A 125 16.04 11.39 -16.88
CA ALA A 125 16.19 9.96 -16.59
C ALA A 125 15.86 9.09 -17.82
N VAL A 126 14.80 9.43 -18.56
CA VAL A 126 14.44 8.73 -19.80
C VAL A 126 15.50 8.91 -20.89
N ASP A 127 16.05 10.13 -21.02
CA ASP A 127 17.09 10.41 -22.00
C ASP A 127 18.42 9.71 -21.66
N GLU A 128 18.76 9.59 -20.37
CA GLU A 128 19.93 8.82 -19.94
C GLU A 128 19.77 7.33 -20.23
N VAL A 129 18.60 6.75 -19.95
CA VAL A 129 18.31 5.34 -20.26
C VAL A 129 18.39 5.09 -21.77
N ARG A 130 17.84 5.98 -22.60
CA ARG A 130 17.94 5.88 -24.06
C ARG A 130 19.38 5.92 -24.55
N LYS A 131 20.21 6.82 -24.00
CA LYS A 131 21.63 6.91 -24.33
C LYS A 131 22.39 5.64 -23.95
N ARG A 132 22.12 5.07 -22.76
CA ARG A 132 22.71 3.80 -22.34
C ARG A 132 22.28 2.64 -23.25
N HIS A 133 21.01 2.55 -23.58
CA HIS A 133 20.49 1.51 -24.47
C HIS A 133 21.11 1.58 -25.87
N ALA A 134 21.20 2.78 -26.45
CA ALA A 134 21.82 2.99 -27.75
C ALA A 134 23.31 2.59 -27.75
N LYS A 135 24.03 2.89 -26.65
CA LYS A 135 25.42 2.48 -26.49
C LYS A 135 25.56 0.95 -26.41
N THR A 136 24.72 0.29 -25.62
CA THR A 136 24.72 -1.17 -25.51
C THR A 136 24.41 -1.86 -26.84
N ILE A 137 23.44 -1.36 -27.61
CA ILE A 137 23.13 -1.90 -28.94
C ILE A 137 24.34 -1.74 -29.87
N ARG A 138 24.98 -0.57 -29.88
CA ARG A 138 26.16 -0.29 -30.70
C ARG A 138 27.35 -1.18 -30.35
N ASP A 139 27.56 -1.44 -29.05
CA ASP A 139 28.63 -2.32 -28.57
C ASP A 139 28.36 -3.81 -28.91
N LEU A 140 27.08 -4.18 -29.14
CA LEU A 140 26.68 -5.52 -29.58
C LEU A 140 26.71 -5.70 -31.09
N GLU A 141 26.44 -4.65 -31.88
CA GLU A 141 26.51 -4.66 -33.35
C GLU A 141 27.95 -4.52 -33.90
N GLY A 142 28.90 -4.11 -33.06
CA GLY A 142 30.32 -4.00 -33.39
C GLY A 142 31.16 -5.28 -33.17
N LYS A 143 30.52 -6.41 -32.87
CA LYS A 143 31.12 -7.75 -32.81
C LYS A 143 30.64 -8.61 -33.96
#